data_AF-A0A9Q0SDY0-F1
#
_entry.id   AF-A0A9Q0SDY0-F1
#
_cell.length_a   1.000
_cell.length_b   1.000
_cell.length_c   1.000
_cell.angle_alpha   90.00
_cell.angle_beta   90.00
_cell.angle_gamma   90.00
#
_symmetry.space_group_name_H-M   'P 1'
#
loop_
_entity.id
_entity.type
_entity.pdbx_description
1 polymer ?
#
loop_
_entity_poly.entity_id
_entity_poly.type
_entity_poly.pdbx_seq_one_letter_code
_entity_poly.pdbx_strand_id
1 'polypeptide(L)'
;MDDNLFPTKIESKSKSVQELVMNNELEPPGNYFYEDGVNGVLDSSLPLLEMPIIDIGRLTSPSTSRVEIEKLHSALISCGCFMSINHGITGVFLDQVRSVTAQFFALSNGREVEVL
;
A
#
# COMPACT_ATOMS: atom_id res chain seq x y z
N MET A 1 12.13 53.09 -2.48
CA MET A 1 10.97 52.33 -1.96
C MET A 1 10.94 51.13 -2.83
N ASP A 2 11.55 50.08 -2.32
CA ASP A 2 12.14 49.04 -3.13
C ASP A 2 11.10 47.93 -3.22
N ASP A 3 10.60 47.71 -4.44
CA ASP A 3 9.69 46.62 -4.76
C ASP A 3 10.44 45.29 -4.60
N ASN A 4 10.49 44.79 -3.37
CA ASN A 4 10.85 43.41 -3.10
C ASN A 4 9.70 42.51 -3.56
N LEU A 5 9.72 42.21 -4.85
CA LEU A 5 9.04 41.08 -5.45
C LEU A 5 9.55 39.82 -4.74
N PHE A 6 8.79 39.34 -3.76
CA PHE A 6 8.99 38.00 -3.21
C PHE A 6 9.08 37.03 -4.39
N PRO A 7 10.18 36.25 -4.54
CA PRO A 7 10.19 35.21 -5.54
C PRO A 7 9.08 34.24 -5.12
N THR A 8 7.97 34.26 -5.86
CA THR A 8 6.99 33.21 -5.82
C THR A 8 7.78 31.97 -6.22
N LYS A 9 8.14 31.15 -5.24
CA LYS A 9 8.69 29.82 -5.49
C LYS A 9 7.60 29.12 -6.27
N ILE A 10 7.70 29.14 -7.59
CA ILE A 10 6.87 28.35 -8.48
C ILE A 10 7.13 26.93 -8.02
N GLU A 11 6.20 26.39 -7.25
CA GLU A 11 6.24 25.02 -6.80
C GLU A 11 6.13 24.18 -8.07
N SER A 12 7.29 23.76 -8.59
CA SER A 12 7.37 22.94 -9.78
C SER A 12 6.56 21.68 -9.50
N LYS A 13 5.50 21.46 -10.26
CA LYS A 13 4.68 20.24 -10.20
C LYS A 13 5.63 19.04 -10.16
N SER A 14 5.71 18.39 -9.01
CA SER A 14 6.56 17.20 -8.87
C SER A 14 5.95 16.10 -9.74
N LYS A 15 6.79 15.43 -10.55
CA LYS A 15 6.37 14.30 -11.37
C LYS A 15 5.90 13.16 -10.46
N SER A 16 4.81 12.51 -10.83
CA SER A 16 4.38 11.26 -10.19
C SER A 16 5.39 10.14 -10.45
N VAL A 17 5.45 9.15 -9.57
CA VAL A 17 6.31 7.96 -9.75
C VAL A 17 5.99 7.25 -11.07
N GLN A 18 4.71 7.19 -11.45
CA GLN A 18 4.29 6.59 -12.72
C GLN A 18 4.89 7.32 -13.94
N GLU A 19 4.90 8.66 -13.92
CA GLU A 19 5.54 9.47 -14.98
C GLU A 19 7.05 9.26 -15.03
N LEU A 20 7.72 9.17 -13.87
CA LEU A 20 9.17 8.91 -13.81
C LEU A 20 9.53 7.59 -14.48
N VAL A 21 8.74 6.53 -14.20
CA VAL A 21 8.92 5.20 -14.80
C VAL A 21 8.60 5.21 -16.30
N MET A 22 7.49 5.83 -16.71
CA MET A 22 7.10 5.91 -18.13
C MET A 22 8.09 6.69 -18.98
N ASN A 23 8.75 7.69 -18.41
CA ASN A 23 9.75 8.52 -19.10
C ASN A 23 11.13 7.82 -19.21
N ASN A 24 11.27 6.58 -18.74
CA ASN A 24 12.53 5.83 -18.70
C ASN A 24 13.67 6.59 -18.01
N GLU A 25 13.36 7.37 -16.98
CA GLU A 25 14.40 7.97 -16.13
C GLU A 25 15.10 6.81 -15.38
N LEU A 26 16.33 6.50 -15.79
CA LEU A 26 17.06 5.30 -15.36
C LEU A 26 17.40 5.31 -13.87
N GLU A 27 17.43 6.48 -13.25
CA GLU A 27 17.77 6.65 -11.84
C GLU A 27 16.63 7.40 -11.12
N PRO A 28 16.09 6.85 -10.02
CA PRO A 28 15.13 7.56 -9.19
C PRO A 28 15.71 8.91 -8.72
N PRO A 29 14.88 9.96 -8.54
CA PRO A 29 15.35 11.19 -7.94
C PRO A 29 15.98 10.96 -6.56
N GLY A 30 16.93 11.82 -6.17
CA GLY A 30 17.69 11.71 -4.90
C GLY A 30 16.82 11.49 -3.65
N ASN A 31 15.61 12.04 -3.62
CA ASN A 31 14.66 11.92 -2.50
C ASN A 31 13.96 10.54 -2.39
N TYR A 32 14.23 9.61 -3.30
CA TYR A 32 13.80 8.20 -3.21
C TYR A 32 14.88 7.31 -2.60
N PHE A 33 16.10 7.82 -2.42
CA PHE A 33 17.17 7.11 -1.71
C PHE A 33 17.05 7.36 -0.22
N TYR A 34 17.00 6.26 0.53
CA TYR A 34 17.01 6.29 1.98
C TYR A 34 18.46 6.19 2.47
N GLU A 35 18.99 7.28 3.04
CA GLU A 35 20.42 7.36 3.43
C GLU A 35 20.70 6.90 4.87
N ASP A 36 19.69 6.73 5.71
CA ASP A 36 19.88 6.50 7.15
C ASP A 36 19.86 5.01 7.55
N GLY A 37 20.98 4.32 7.27
CA GLY A 37 21.53 3.39 8.26
C GLY A 37 21.16 1.90 8.21
N VAL A 38 20.47 1.41 7.18
CA VAL A 38 20.54 0.00 6.81
C VAL A 38 20.48 -0.01 5.29
N ASN A 39 21.56 -0.41 4.61
CA ASN A 39 21.45 -0.75 3.19
C ASN A 39 20.23 -1.66 3.09
N GLY A 40 19.21 -1.23 2.34
CA GLY A 40 18.00 -1.98 2.07
C GLY A 40 18.35 -3.19 1.21
N VAL A 41 19.21 -4.06 1.73
CA VAL A 41 19.23 -5.44 1.34
C VAL A 41 17.81 -5.87 1.69
N LEU A 42 16.94 -5.92 0.67
CA LEU A 42 15.93 -6.97 0.60
C LEU A 42 16.73 -8.26 0.64
N ASP A 43 17.22 -8.59 1.83
CA ASP A 43 17.93 -9.82 2.01
C ASP A 43 16.84 -10.85 1.84
N SER A 44 16.99 -11.67 0.82
CA SER A 44 16.24 -12.92 0.72
C SER A 44 16.38 -13.78 1.98
N SER A 45 17.30 -13.42 2.90
CA SER A 45 17.42 -13.96 4.26
C SER A 45 16.49 -13.36 5.31
N LEU A 46 15.73 -12.29 5.02
CA LEU A 46 14.64 -11.88 5.92
C LEU A 46 13.74 -13.11 6.09
N PRO A 47 13.58 -13.63 7.33
CA PRO A 47 12.82 -14.84 7.53
C PRO A 47 11.45 -14.61 6.90
N LEU A 48 11.09 -15.43 5.92
CA LEU A 48 9.78 -15.39 5.29
C LEU A 48 8.78 -15.53 6.44
N LEU A 49 8.20 -14.42 6.86
CA LEU A 49 7.29 -14.42 7.97
C LEU A 49 6.09 -15.22 7.50
N GLU A 50 5.94 -16.44 8.03
CA GLU A 50 4.79 -17.27 7.76
C GLU A 50 3.57 -16.56 8.38
N MET A 51 2.91 -15.75 7.56
CA MET A 51 1.83 -14.91 7.99
C MET A 51 0.64 -15.79 8.36
N PRO A 52 0.15 -15.76 9.61
CA PRO A 52 -0.98 -16.58 10.01
C PRO A 52 -2.21 -16.30 9.14
N ILE A 53 -2.89 -17.34 8.66
CA ILE A 53 -4.12 -17.22 7.88
C ILE A 53 -5.33 -17.43 8.81
N ILE A 54 -6.21 -16.45 8.97
CA ILE A 54 -7.38 -16.53 9.84
C ILE A 54 -8.65 -16.78 9.00
N ASP A 55 -9.36 -17.84 9.32
CA ASP A 55 -10.68 -18.15 8.74
C ASP A 55 -11.77 -17.40 9.49
N ILE A 56 -12.19 -16.26 8.95
CA ILE A 56 -13.18 -15.39 9.59
C ILE A 56 -14.53 -16.10 9.75
N GLY A 57 -14.88 -17.00 8.83
CA GLY A 57 -16.12 -17.78 8.88
C GLY A 57 -16.17 -18.75 10.07
N ARG A 58 -15.01 -19.13 10.61
CA ARG A 58 -14.91 -20.03 11.78
C ARG A 58 -14.96 -19.30 13.12
N LEU A 59 -14.75 -17.97 13.15
CA LEU A 59 -14.73 -17.18 14.38
C LEU A 59 -16.07 -17.18 15.13
N THR A 60 -17.19 -17.29 14.40
CA THR A 60 -18.54 -17.26 14.98
C THR A 60 -19.15 -18.65 15.17
N SER A 61 -18.50 -19.70 14.68
CA SER A 61 -19.02 -21.06 14.74
C SER A 61 -18.76 -21.69 16.12
N PRO A 62 -19.80 -22.18 16.83
CA PRO A 62 -19.65 -22.72 18.20
C PRO A 62 -18.65 -23.88 18.32
N SER A 63 -18.48 -24.67 17.26
CA SER A 63 -17.59 -25.84 17.27
C SER A 63 -16.15 -25.53 16.86
N THR A 64 -15.89 -24.37 16.24
CA THR A 64 -14.57 -24.05 15.67
C THR A 64 -13.98 -22.73 16.14
N SER A 65 -14.77 -21.89 16.81
CA SER A 65 -14.38 -20.53 17.21
C SER A 65 -13.18 -20.51 18.13
N ARG A 66 -13.08 -21.43 19.10
CA ARG A 66 -11.97 -21.44 20.08
C ARG A 66 -10.60 -21.50 19.40
N VAL A 67 -10.42 -22.44 18.48
CA VAL A 67 -9.15 -22.65 17.78
C VAL A 67 -8.78 -21.44 16.93
N GLU A 68 -9.76 -20.88 16.22
CA GLU A 68 -9.52 -19.76 15.32
C GLU A 68 -9.25 -18.45 16.08
N ILE A 69 -9.92 -18.24 17.21
CA ILE A 69 -9.68 -17.11 18.13
C ILE A 69 -8.27 -17.20 18.73
N GLU A 70 -7.84 -18.39 19.16
CA GLU A 70 -6.47 -18.58 19.69
C GLU A 70 -5.41 -18.28 18.62
N LYS A 71 -5.66 -18.70 17.37
CA LYS A 71 -4.80 -18.39 16.23
C LYS A 71 -4.72 -16.88 15.96
N LEU A 72 -5.87 -16.21 15.95
CA LEU A 72 -5.95 -14.75 15.77
C LEU A 72 -5.22 -14.01 16.90
N HIS A 73 -5.45 -14.40 18.15
CA HIS A 73 -4.77 -13.82 19.30
C HIS A 73 -3.24 -14.00 19.23
N SER A 74 -2.78 -15.19 18.86
CA SER A 74 -1.35 -15.46 18.67
C SER A 74 -0.74 -14.60 17.57
N ALA A 75 -1.42 -14.42 16.43
CA ALA A 75 -0.97 -13.56 15.33
C ALA A 75 -0.82 -12.09 15.77
N LEU A 76 -1.82 -11.58 16.50
CA LEU A 76 -1.83 -10.20 17.01
C LEU A 76 -0.70 -9.94 18.01
N ILE A 77 -0.36 -10.91 18.87
CA ILE A 77 0.72 -10.75 19.86
C ILE A 77 2.11 -10.95 19.25
N SER A 78 2.25 -11.83 18.25
CA SER A 78 3.56 -12.18 17.69
C SER A 78 4.03 -11.19 16.62
N CYS A 79 3.28 -11.06 15.52
CA CYS A 79 3.67 -10.24 14.37
C CYS A 79 2.75 -9.04 14.12
N GLY A 80 1.59 -8.98 14.79
CA GLY A 80 0.61 -7.90 14.63
C GLY A 80 -0.15 -7.92 13.31
N CYS A 81 0.14 -8.88 12.43
CA CYS A 81 -0.42 -9.00 11.09
C CYS A 81 -0.97 -10.41 10.87
N PHE A 82 -1.92 -10.55 9.95
CA PHE A 82 -2.44 -11.85 9.51
C PHE A 82 -3.09 -11.71 8.13
N MET A 83 -3.19 -12.81 7.40
CA MET A 83 -4.04 -12.94 6.23
C MET A 83 -5.42 -13.44 6.65
N SER A 84 -6.46 -13.15 5.88
CA SER A 84 -7.82 -13.65 6.16
C SER A 84 -8.43 -14.38 4.97
N ILE A 85 -9.23 -15.41 5.26
CA ILE A 85 -10.06 -16.14 4.29
C ILE A 85 -11.49 -16.24 4.84
N ASN A 86 -12.44 -16.62 3.97
CA ASN A 86 -13.86 -16.75 4.32
C ASN A 86 -14.43 -15.49 5.02
N HIS A 87 -13.92 -14.31 4.64
CA HIS A 87 -14.28 -13.00 5.19
C HIS A 87 -15.65 -12.49 4.72
N GLY A 88 -16.40 -13.26 3.93
CA GLY A 88 -17.73 -12.89 3.42
C GLY A 88 -17.74 -11.94 2.22
N ILE A 89 -16.66 -11.19 1.98
CA ILE A 89 -16.48 -10.39 0.75
C ILE A 89 -16.35 -11.31 -0.47
N THR A 90 -17.14 -11.06 -1.52
CA THR A 90 -17.15 -11.88 -2.74
C THR A 90 -15.91 -11.63 -3.60
N GLY A 91 -15.44 -12.67 -4.29
CA GLY A 91 -14.33 -12.54 -5.25
C GLY A 91 -14.63 -11.51 -6.34
N VAL A 92 -15.86 -11.51 -6.87
CA VAL A 92 -16.32 -10.55 -7.89
C VAL A 92 -16.19 -9.10 -7.41
N PHE A 93 -16.52 -8.81 -6.15
CA PHE A 93 -16.34 -7.47 -5.60
C PHE A 93 -14.86 -7.10 -5.50
N LEU A 94 -14.00 -8.01 -5.02
CA LEU A 94 -12.56 -7.78 -4.94
C LEU A 94 -11.93 -7.54 -6.34
N ASP A 95 -12.41 -8.27 -7.36
CA ASP A 95 -11.99 -8.07 -8.74
C ASP A 95 -12.44 -6.70 -9.27
N GLN A 96 -13.66 -6.26 -8.93
CA GLN A 96 -14.15 -4.94 -9.29
C GLN A 96 -13.34 -3.81 -8.64
N VAL A 97 -13.03 -3.93 -7.34
CA VAL A 97 -12.16 -2.96 -6.65
C VAL A 97 -10.80 -2.86 -7.35
N ARG A 98 -10.16 -4.01 -7.62
CA ARG A 98 -8.88 -4.04 -8.37
C ARG A 98 -8.99 -3.39 -9.75
N SER A 99 -10.07 -3.67 -10.48
CA SER A 99 -10.31 -3.11 -11.81
C SER A 99 -10.52 -1.60 -11.79
N VAL A 100 -11.34 -1.09 -10.87
CA VAL A 100 -11.61 0.36 -10.75
C VAL A 100 -10.35 1.10 -10.30
N THR A 101 -9.59 0.54 -9.36
CA THR A 101 -8.30 1.10 -8.94
C THR A 101 -7.32 1.18 -10.11
N ALA A 102 -7.20 0.11 -10.91
CA ALA A 102 -6.32 0.11 -12.09
C ALA A 102 -6.75 1.16 -13.12
N GLN A 103 -8.06 1.28 -13.39
CA GLN A 103 -8.59 2.31 -14.29
C GLN A 103 -8.32 3.72 -13.77
N PHE A 104 -8.49 3.96 -12.47
CA PHE A 104 -8.23 5.25 -11.83
C PHE A 104 -6.78 5.69 -12.02
N PHE A 105 -5.82 4.81 -11.72
CA PHE A 105 -4.39 5.10 -11.88
C PHE A 105 -3.91 5.12 -13.34
N ALA A 106 -4.75 4.70 -14.30
CA ALA A 106 -4.50 4.83 -15.73
C ALA A 106 -5.01 6.17 -16.30
N LEU A 107 -5.78 6.95 -15.54
CA LEU A 107 -6.19 8.30 -15.94
C LEU A 107 -4.95 9.21 -15.93
N SER A 108 -4.77 10.03 -16.97
CA SER A 108 -3.70 11.02 -17.00
C SER A 108 -3.91 12.09 -15.92
N ASN A 109 -2.80 12.69 -15.44
CA ASN A 109 -2.70 13.66 -14.34
C ASN A 109 -3.37 15.04 -14.60
N GLY A 110 -4.46 15.08 -15.37
CA GLY A 110 -5.10 16.30 -15.87
C GLY A 110 -6.63 16.35 -15.71
N ARG A 111 -7.24 15.41 -14.99
CA ARG A 111 -8.64 15.59 -14.54
C ARG A 111 -8.65 15.65 -13.03
N GLU A 112 -8.85 16.85 -12.52
CA GLU A 112 -9.29 17.07 -11.14
C GLU A 112 -10.51 16.17 -10.93
N VAL A 113 -10.37 15.23 -10.01
CA VAL A 113 -11.47 14.36 -9.64
C VAL A 113 -12.41 15.23 -8.82
N GLU A 114 -13.46 15.76 -9.46
CA GLU A 114 -14.61 16.27 -8.70
C GLU A 114 -15.14 15.09 -7.89
N VAL A 115 -14.79 15.09 -6.61
CA VAL A 115 -15.42 14.24 -5.61
C VAL A 115 -16.86 14.77 -5.49
N LEU A 116 -17.81 14.00 -6.01
CA LEU A 116 -19.25 14.21 -5.79
C LEU A 116 -19.59 14.11 -4.29
#